data_AF-A0A820QNN0-F1
#
_entry.id   AF-A0A820QNN0-F1
#
_cell.length_a   1.000
_cell.length_b   1.000
_cell.length_c   1.000
_cell.angle_alpha   90.00
_cell.angle_beta   90.00
_cell.angle_gamma   90.00
#
_symmetry.space_group_name_H-M   'P 1'
#
loop_
_entity.id
_entity.type
_entity.pdbx_description
1 polymer ?
#
loop_
_entity_poly.entity_id
_entity_poly.type
_entity_poly.pdbx_seq_one_letter_code
_entity_poly.pdbx_strand_id
1 'polypeptide(L)'
;MLEEDDFDAYILNRLSDIIHLLLVTYTDSYLICFDTLIPYFYGLIQLIRSISDHQWALCVFDDIIQFTGAHSHCYAYFFLSCMTENLVDSLPETRQATAYGFDVMGMNDGQVYARACAEVFPRLFAMIGTSDSRVPENNTATENTISAVTKIFKYNNLCVDNLIKFHQVWFFWLPAHENTEEIPYVYGYLYDLIESNNPVIIGPNNSNVPNVIKLFANAFAELSNELNSVVGQRMVFILRHVQIIPSIFQIYMNALTDEKR
;
A
#
# COMPACT_ATOMS: atom_id res chain seq x y z
N MET A 1 -19.77 8.74 -32.79
CA MET A 1 -19.25 9.88 -32.02
C MET A 1 -19.19 9.40 -30.59
N LEU A 2 -18.02 9.44 -29.96
CA LEU A 2 -17.98 9.33 -28.50
C LEU A 2 -18.85 10.46 -27.95
N GLU A 3 -19.62 10.20 -26.90
CA GLU A 3 -20.31 11.28 -26.18
C GLU A 3 -19.22 12.26 -25.69
N GLU A 4 -19.51 13.56 -25.65
CA GLU A 4 -18.50 14.61 -25.41
C GLU A 4 -17.67 14.32 -24.14
N ASP A 5 -18.32 13.80 -23.11
CA ASP A 5 -17.72 13.38 -21.84
C ASP A 5 -16.70 12.23 -21.99
N ASP A 6 -16.94 11.27 -22.90
CA ASP A 6 -16.02 10.16 -23.18
C ASP A 6 -14.74 10.64 -23.87
N PHE A 7 -14.85 11.70 -24.70
CA PHE A 7 -13.71 12.28 -25.39
C PHE A 7 -12.83 13.08 -24.42
N ASP A 8 -13.43 13.88 -23.55
CA ASP A 8 -12.69 14.66 -22.54
C ASP A 8 -11.96 13.74 -21.55
N ALA A 9 -12.63 12.68 -21.07
CA ALA A 9 -12.00 11.67 -20.24
C ALA A 9 -10.81 11.02 -20.97
N TYR A 10 -10.94 10.69 -22.25
CA TYR A 10 -9.84 10.14 -23.04
C TYR A 10 -8.64 11.11 -23.17
N ILE A 11 -8.89 12.40 -23.35
CA ILE A 11 -7.81 13.40 -23.41
C ILE A 11 -7.10 13.53 -22.07
N LEU A 12 -7.84 13.54 -20.95
CA LEU A 12 -7.27 13.56 -19.61
C LEU A 12 -6.41 12.32 -19.34
N ASN A 13 -6.85 11.13 -19.76
CA ASN A 13 -6.04 9.91 -19.74
C ASN A 13 -4.68 10.13 -20.39
N ARG A 14 -4.66 10.66 -21.63
CA ARG A 14 -3.42 10.88 -22.38
C ARG A 14 -2.54 11.94 -21.76
N LEU A 15 -3.11 12.97 -21.16
CA LEU A 15 -2.34 13.97 -20.42
C LEU A 15 -1.68 13.36 -19.19
N SER A 16 -2.40 12.53 -18.43
CA SER A 16 -1.84 11.80 -17.28
C SER A 16 -0.70 10.89 -17.70
N ASP A 17 -0.86 10.11 -18.77
CA ASP A 17 0.20 9.24 -19.32
C ASP A 17 1.47 10.05 -19.66
N ILE A 18 1.30 11.21 -20.30
CA ILE A 18 2.42 12.07 -20.67
C ILE A 18 3.10 12.64 -19.43
N ILE A 19 2.33 13.12 -18.45
CA ILE A 19 2.86 13.66 -17.20
C ILE A 19 3.61 12.58 -16.42
N HIS A 20 3.05 11.38 -16.31
CA HIS A 20 3.69 10.22 -15.71
C HIS A 20 5.06 9.95 -16.35
N LEU A 21 5.11 9.84 -17.69
CA LEU A 21 6.36 9.59 -18.42
C LEU A 21 7.39 10.71 -18.23
N LEU A 22 6.94 11.97 -18.17
CA LEU A 22 7.81 13.12 -17.89
C LEU A 22 8.36 13.06 -16.47
N LEU A 23 7.55 12.69 -15.48
CA LEU A 23 7.98 12.52 -14.09
C LEU A 23 8.96 11.35 -13.92
N VAL A 24 8.68 10.20 -14.53
CA VAL A 24 9.60 9.05 -14.55
C VAL A 24 10.95 9.43 -15.17
N THR A 25 10.94 10.26 -16.23
CA THR A 25 12.16 10.62 -16.97
C THR A 25 12.95 11.74 -16.32
N TYR A 26 12.27 12.80 -15.86
CA TYR A 26 12.90 14.05 -15.42
C TYR A 26 12.84 14.26 -13.92
N THR A 27 12.03 13.48 -13.18
CA THR A 27 11.88 13.56 -11.72
C THR A 27 11.63 15.00 -11.26
N ASP A 28 12.39 15.50 -10.29
CA ASP A 28 12.31 16.86 -9.74
C ASP A 28 12.44 17.96 -10.81
N SER A 29 13.18 17.70 -11.90
CA SER A 29 13.39 18.71 -12.94
C SER A 29 12.10 19.07 -13.69
N TYR A 30 11.10 18.19 -13.68
CA TYR A 30 9.79 18.47 -14.29
C TYR A 30 8.95 19.45 -13.47
N LEU A 31 9.23 19.63 -12.17
CA LEU A 31 8.41 20.45 -11.28
C LEU A 31 8.30 21.91 -11.74
N ILE A 32 9.34 22.44 -12.40
CA ILE A 32 9.34 23.78 -13.00
C ILE A 32 8.21 23.93 -14.04
N CYS A 33 7.94 22.88 -14.82
CA CYS A 33 6.83 22.85 -15.76
C CYS A 33 5.51 22.64 -15.01
N PHE A 34 5.50 21.75 -14.02
CA PHE A 34 4.30 21.43 -13.23
C PHE A 34 3.74 22.63 -12.44
N ASP A 35 4.59 23.58 -12.02
CA ASP A 35 4.17 24.85 -11.41
C ASP A 35 3.13 25.61 -12.25
N THR A 36 3.20 25.49 -13.58
CA THR A 36 2.21 26.12 -14.47
C THR A 36 0.90 25.35 -14.55
N LEU A 37 0.91 24.06 -14.23
CA LEU A 37 -0.21 23.14 -14.36
C LEU A 37 -0.98 22.97 -13.04
N ILE A 38 -0.33 23.22 -11.89
CA ILE A 38 -0.92 22.94 -10.58
C ILE A 38 -2.27 23.62 -10.32
N PRO A 39 -2.58 24.86 -10.78
CA PRO A 39 -3.90 25.44 -10.54
C PRO A 39 -5.03 24.64 -11.21
N TYR A 40 -4.75 23.98 -12.34
CA TYR A 40 -5.71 23.17 -13.06
C TYR A 40 -5.97 21.85 -12.32
N PHE A 41 -4.91 21.16 -11.89
CA PHE A 41 -5.04 19.93 -11.10
C PHE A 41 -5.67 20.18 -9.73
N TYR A 42 -5.37 21.31 -9.09
CA TYR A 42 -6.08 21.72 -7.89
C TYR A 42 -7.57 21.96 -8.15
N GLY A 43 -7.93 22.48 -9.34
CA GLY A 43 -9.32 22.63 -9.74
C GLY A 43 -10.04 21.29 -10.01
N LEU A 44 -9.31 20.26 -10.45
CA LEU A 44 -9.83 18.91 -10.75
C LEU A 44 -10.02 18.08 -9.48
N ILE A 45 -9.13 18.19 -8.48
CA ILE A 45 -9.23 17.44 -7.21
C ILE A 45 -10.33 17.97 -6.26
N GLN A 46 -11.02 19.05 -6.61
CA GLN A 46 -12.09 19.57 -5.75
C GLN A 46 -13.29 18.63 -5.72
N LEU A 47 -13.87 18.42 -4.54
CA LEU A 47 -15.04 17.54 -4.32
C LEU A 47 -16.29 17.86 -5.17
N ILE A 48 -16.36 19.07 -5.77
CA ILE A 48 -17.46 19.47 -6.65
C ILE A 48 -17.33 18.90 -8.08
N ARG A 49 -16.18 18.31 -8.41
CA ARG A 49 -15.88 17.80 -9.76
C ARG A 49 -16.45 16.41 -9.97
N SER A 50 -16.39 15.97 -11.23
CA SER A 50 -16.77 14.59 -11.58
C SER A 50 -15.83 13.60 -10.89
N ILE A 51 -16.32 12.37 -10.67
CA ILE A 51 -15.50 11.27 -10.13
C ILE A 51 -14.25 11.06 -10.98
N SER A 52 -14.40 11.10 -12.31
CA SER A 52 -13.30 10.96 -13.26
C SER A 52 -12.24 12.03 -13.00
N ASP A 53 -12.60 13.32 -13.04
CA ASP A 53 -11.67 14.44 -12.79
C ASP A 53 -10.91 14.28 -11.48
N HIS A 54 -11.61 13.85 -10.44
CA HIS A 54 -11.04 13.67 -9.12
C HIS A 54 -9.99 12.55 -9.13
N GLN A 55 -10.33 11.38 -9.69
CA GLN A 55 -9.40 10.26 -9.83
C GLN A 55 -8.17 10.65 -10.66
N TRP A 56 -8.35 11.38 -11.77
CA TRP A 56 -7.25 11.91 -12.59
C TRP A 56 -6.29 12.76 -11.77
N ALA A 57 -6.82 13.71 -11.01
CA ALA A 57 -6.00 14.60 -10.22
C ALA A 57 -5.24 13.85 -9.12
N LEU A 58 -5.89 12.88 -8.46
CA LEU A 58 -5.25 12.01 -7.47
C LEU A 58 -4.07 11.27 -8.08
N CYS A 59 -4.26 10.58 -9.21
CA CYS A 59 -3.18 9.85 -9.88
C CYS A 59 -1.98 10.75 -10.25
N VAL A 60 -2.24 11.97 -10.73
CA VAL A 60 -1.15 12.92 -11.05
C VAL A 60 -0.41 13.37 -9.79
N PHE A 61 -1.12 13.62 -8.69
CA PHE A 61 -0.46 13.97 -7.43
C PHE A 61 0.30 12.77 -6.83
N ASP A 62 -0.19 11.55 -6.99
CA ASP A 62 0.53 10.33 -6.61
C ASP A 62 1.85 10.21 -7.36
N ASP A 63 1.85 10.42 -8.68
CA ASP A 63 3.07 10.45 -9.50
C ASP A 63 4.04 11.56 -9.06
N ILE A 64 3.52 12.75 -8.74
CA ILE A 64 4.32 13.86 -8.24
C ILE A 64 5.03 13.44 -6.94
N ILE A 65 4.33 12.82 -5.99
CA ILE A 65 4.93 12.35 -4.75
C ILE A 65 5.94 11.24 -5.03
N GLN A 66 5.57 10.27 -5.86
CA GLN A 66 6.37 9.08 -6.14
C GLN A 66 7.72 9.44 -6.77
N PHE A 67 7.72 10.30 -7.78
CA PHE A 67 8.90 10.57 -8.60
C PHE A 67 9.67 11.81 -8.20
N THR A 68 9.17 12.59 -7.23
CA THR A 68 9.88 13.80 -6.73
C THR A 68 10.08 13.82 -5.22
N GLY A 69 9.59 12.80 -4.50
CA GLY A 69 9.88 12.56 -3.09
C GLY A 69 9.67 13.79 -2.22
N ALA A 70 10.69 14.20 -1.47
CA ALA A 70 10.61 15.36 -0.58
C ALA A 70 10.26 16.68 -1.30
N HIS A 71 10.60 16.84 -2.58
CA HIS A 71 10.31 18.07 -3.33
C HIS A 71 8.82 18.28 -3.59
N SER A 72 8.04 17.19 -3.71
CA SER A 72 6.58 17.26 -3.84
C SER A 72 5.90 18.00 -2.69
N HIS A 73 6.55 18.10 -1.53
CA HIS A 73 5.95 18.68 -0.32
C HIS A 73 5.63 20.17 -0.45
N CYS A 74 6.28 20.91 -1.36
CA CYS A 74 5.91 22.29 -1.66
C CYS A 74 4.47 22.40 -2.20
N TYR A 75 3.91 21.30 -2.74
CA TYR A 75 2.55 21.21 -3.25
C TYR A 75 1.56 20.55 -2.27
N ALA A 76 1.99 20.13 -1.08
CA ALA A 76 1.16 19.37 -0.15
C ALA A 76 -0.17 20.07 0.21
N TYR A 77 -0.19 21.39 0.24
CA TYR A 77 -1.41 22.18 0.46
C TYR A 77 -2.52 21.88 -0.58
N PHE A 78 -2.16 21.50 -1.81
CA PHE A 78 -3.12 21.30 -2.89
C PHE A 78 -3.80 19.93 -2.85
N PHE A 79 -3.15 18.89 -2.31
CA PHE A 79 -3.65 17.52 -2.37
C PHE A 79 -3.88 16.86 -1.02
N LEU A 80 -3.14 17.22 0.04
CA LEU A 80 -3.06 16.38 1.24
C LEU A 80 -4.38 16.26 1.99
N SER A 81 -5.13 17.35 2.13
CA SER A 81 -6.46 17.31 2.77
C SER A 81 -7.42 16.45 1.95
N CYS A 82 -7.42 16.64 0.63
CA CYS A 82 -8.32 15.92 -0.25
C CYS A 82 -8.02 14.42 -0.25
N MET A 83 -6.75 14.03 -0.42
CA MET A 83 -6.33 12.63 -0.25
C MET A 83 -6.77 12.10 1.11
N THR A 84 -6.50 12.81 2.20
CA THR A 84 -6.92 12.36 3.53
C THR A 84 -8.43 12.08 3.63
N GLU A 85 -9.27 12.92 3.01
CA GLU A 85 -10.72 12.79 3.02
C GLU A 85 -11.23 11.63 2.12
N ASN A 86 -10.57 11.37 1.00
CA ASN A 86 -10.96 10.33 0.04
C ASN A 86 -10.63 8.88 0.47
N LEU A 87 -9.92 8.69 1.59
CA LEU A 87 -9.72 7.36 2.18
C LEU A 87 -11.03 6.69 2.63
N VAL A 88 -12.12 7.44 2.72
CA VAL A 88 -13.45 6.91 3.07
C VAL A 88 -14.44 7.07 1.91
N ASP A 89 -13.96 7.29 0.69
CA ASP A 89 -14.81 7.41 -0.49
C ASP A 89 -15.61 6.11 -0.73
N SER A 90 -16.81 6.25 -1.29
CA SER A 90 -17.65 5.11 -1.66
C SER A 90 -17.03 4.22 -2.74
N LEU A 91 -16.23 4.79 -3.64
CA LEU A 91 -15.62 4.10 -4.76
C LEU A 91 -14.30 3.44 -4.35
N PRO A 92 -14.15 2.12 -4.58
CA PRO A 92 -12.92 1.41 -4.26
C PRO A 92 -11.69 1.99 -4.97
N GLU A 93 -11.82 2.44 -6.22
CA GLU A 93 -10.73 2.96 -7.03
C GLU A 93 -10.19 4.28 -6.46
N THR A 94 -11.09 5.15 -5.99
CA THR A 94 -10.71 6.42 -5.33
C THR A 94 -9.99 6.14 -4.00
N ARG A 95 -10.49 5.19 -3.22
CA ARG A 95 -9.84 4.73 -1.99
C ARG A 95 -8.46 4.14 -2.26
N GLN A 96 -8.32 3.35 -3.32
CA GLN A 96 -7.06 2.73 -3.74
C GLN A 96 -6.02 3.79 -4.13
N ALA A 97 -6.35 4.71 -5.05
CA ALA A 97 -5.44 5.78 -5.46
C ALA A 97 -4.99 6.62 -4.25
N THR A 98 -5.94 6.99 -3.40
CA THR A 98 -5.63 7.73 -2.18
C THR A 98 -4.71 6.97 -1.22
N ALA A 99 -4.95 5.67 -1.01
CA ALA A 99 -4.08 4.83 -0.20
C ALA A 99 -2.68 4.75 -0.80
N TYR A 100 -2.58 4.68 -2.13
CA TYR A 100 -1.33 4.71 -2.87
C TYR A 100 -0.57 6.04 -2.69
N GLY A 101 -1.26 7.18 -2.64
CA GLY A 101 -0.63 8.45 -2.27
C GLY A 101 0.06 8.41 -0.90
N PHE A 102 -0.59 7.84 0.12
CA PHE A 102 0.01 7.68 1.46
C PHE A 102 1.10 6.63 1.53
N ASP A 103 1.01 5.61 0.69
CA ASP A 103 2.06 4.62 0.47
C ASP A 103 3.35 5.29 -0.02
N VAL A 104 3.28 6.08 -1.10
CA VAL A 104 4.45 6.76 -1.65
C VAL A 104 4.96 7.91 -0.77
N MET A 105 4.08 8.57 0.01
CA MET A 105 4.50 9.50 1.08
C MET A 105 5.23 8.80 2.23
N GLY A 106 4.88 7.54 2.49
CA GLY A 106 5.59 6.68 3.43
C GLY A 106 6.98 6.30 2.93
N MET A 107 7.17 6.23 1.61
CA MET A 107 8.43 5.87 0.92
C MET A 107 9.10 7.11 0.29
N ASN A 108 9.98 6.89 -0.69
CA ASN A 108 10.51 7.88 -1.64
C ASN A 108 11.00 9.19 -0.99
N ASP A 109 11.85 9.09 0.03
CA ASP A 109 12.37 10.25 0.79
C ASP A 109 11.29 11.12 1.44
N GLY A 110 10.11 10.55 1.70
CA GLY A 110 8.93 11.22 2.23
C GLY A 110 8.98 11.58 3.72
N GLN A 111 10.15 11.66 4.36
CA GLN A 111 10.27 12.04 5.78
C GLN A 111 9.57 13.37 6.11
N VAL A 112 9.50 14.28 5.13
CA VAL A 112 8.73 15.53 5.20
C VAL A 112 7.23 15.31 5.48
N TYR A 113 6.69 14.15 5.12
CA TYR A 113 5.31 13.74 5.37
C TYR A 113 5.11 12.96 6.69
N ALA A 114 6.14 12.77 7.52
CA ALA A 114 6.07 11.93 8.72
C ALA A 114 4.84 12.21 9.60
N ARG A 115 4.50 13.49 9.79
CA ARG A 115 3.32 13.91 10.55
C ARG A 115 2.01 13.52 9.86
N ALA A 116 1.90 13.75 8.55
CA ALA A 116 0.72 13.37 7.78
C ALA A 116 0.52 11.84 7.79
N CYS A 117 1.60 11.07 7.62
CA CYS A 117 1.58 9.61 7.71
C CYS A 117 1.15 9.11 9.10
N ALA A 118 1.54 9.80 10.18
CA ALA A 118 1.09 9.45 11.52
C ALA A 118 -0.39 9.79 11.76
N GLU A 119 -0.84 10.96 11.29
CA GLU A 119 -2.21 11.46 11.51
C GLU A 119 -3.26 10.69 10.68
N VAL A 120 -2.86 10.04 9.58
CA VAL A 120 -3.78 9.32 8.69
C VAL A 120 -4.18 7.92 9.18
N PHE A 121 -3.43 7.32 10.11
CA PHE A 121 -3.66 5.93 10.55
C PHE A 121 -5.10 5.59 10.93
N PRO A 122 -5.85 6.44 11.69
CA PRO A 122 -7.24 6.13 12.00
C PRO A 122 -8.11 5.89 10.76
N ARG A 123 -7.85 6.60 9.66
CA ARG A 123 -8.60 6.44 8.40
C ARG A 123 -8.17 5.18 7.64
N LEU A 124 -6.86 4.92 7.54
CA LEU A 124 -6.35 3.68 6.93
C LEU A 124 -6.89 2.44 7.65
N PHE A 125 -6.87 2.46 8.99
CA PHE A 125 -7.38 1.37 9.82
C PHE A 125 -8.89 1.20 9.68
N ALA A 126 -9.65 2.30 9.59
CA ALA A 126 -11.09 2.26 9.37
C ALA A 126 -11.43 1.63 8.01
N MET A 127 -10.70 1.96 6.94
CA MET A 127 -10.92 1.40 5.61
C MET A 127 -10.69 -0.12 5.61
N ILE A 128 -9.58 -0.59 6.18
CA ILE A 128 -9.28 -2.02 6.26
C ILE A 128 -10.30 -2.76 7.15
N GLY A 129 -10.78 -2.08 8.19
CA GLY A 129 -11.71 -2.62 9.18
C GLY A 129 -13.18 -2.69 8.77
N THR A 130 -13.56 -2.24 7.56
CA THR A 130 -14.96 -2.37 7.11
C THR A 130 -15.33 -3.84 6.90
N SER A 131 -16.59 -4.21 7.14
CA SER A 131 -17.02 -5.62 7.06
C SER A 131 -16.94 -6.21 5.65
N ASP A 132 -16.94 -5.36 4.64
CA ASP A 132 -16.87 -5.68 3.22
C ASP A 132 -15.48 -5.38 2.62
N SER A 133 -14.46 -5.04 3.42
CA SER A 133 -13.13 -4.65 2.90
C SER A 133 -12.46 -5.73 2.04
N ARG A 134 -12.83 -6.99 2.28
CA ARG A 134 -12.26 -8.18 1.61
C ARG A 134 -13.14 -8.80 0.53
N VAL A 135 -14.22 -8.14 0.10
CA VAL A 135 -14.97 -8.58 -1.10
C VAL A 135 -14.18 -8.24 -2.37
N PRO A 136 -14.35 -8.96 -3.50
CA PRO A 136 -13.54 -8.78 -4.71
C PRO A 136 -13.46 -7.33 -5.20
N GLU A 137 -14.55 -6.57 -5.07
CA GLU A 137 -14.65 -5.17 -5.51
C GLU A 137 -13.81 -4.22 -4.64
N ASN A 138 -13.59 -4.56 -3.37
CA ASN A 138 -12.89 -3.71 -2.40
C ASN A 138 -11.46 -4.18 -2.10
N ASN A 139 -11.14 -5.46 -2.38
CA ASN A 139 -9.95 -6.08 -1.82
C ASN A 139 -8.65 -5.45 -2.34
N THR A 140 -8.59 -5.02 -3.61
CA THR A 140 -7.42 -4.29 -4.15
C THR A 140 -7.13 -3.01 -3.37
N ALA A 141 -8.15 -2.20 -3.09
CA ALA A 141 -8.01 -0.97 -2.30
C ALA A 141 -7.57 -1.28 -0.86
N THR A 142 -8.13 -2.34 -0.26
CA THR A 142 -7.76 -2.80 1.08
C THR A 142 -6.31 -3.27 1.13
N GLU A 143 -5.84 -4.06 0.16
CA GLU A 143 -4.45 -4.53 0.11
C GLU A 143 -3.47 -3.38 -0.16
N ASN A 144 -3.81 -2.42 -1.02
CA ASN A 144 -3.01 -1.19 -1.16
C ASN A 144 -2.93 -0.42 0.17
N THR A 145 -4.03 -0.35 0.93
CA THR A 145 -4.06 0.32 2.23
C THR A 145 -3.20 -0.41 3.27
N ILE A 146 -3.19 -1.75 3.25
CA ILE A 146 -2.29 -2.56 4.07
C ILE A 146 -0.83 -2.28 3.67
N SER A 147 -0.53 -2.13 2.39
CA SER A 147 0.81 -1.76 1.91
C SER A 147 1.21 -0.35 2.35
N ALA A 148 0.31 0.64 2.23
CA ALA A 148 0.53 2.00 2.69
C ALA A 148 0.92 2.03 4.17
N VAL A 149 0.17 1.32 5.01
CA VAL A 149 0.48 1.15 6.44
C VAL A 149 1.86 0.50 6.63
N THR A 150 2.16 -0.56 5.87
CA THR A 150 3.45 -1.26 5.91
C THR A 150 4.61 -0.31 5.62
N LYS A 151 4.49 0.47 4.56
CA LYS A 151 5.53 1.36 4.08
C LYS A 151 5.74 2.53 5.01
N ILE A 152 4.69 3.09 5.61
CA ILE A 152 4.82 4.07 6.70
C ILE A 152 5.57 3.44 7.88
N PHE A 153 5.22 2.23 8.31
CA PHE A 153 5.94 1.57 9.42
C PHE A 153 7.42 1.34 9.12
N LYS A 154 7.75 0.96 7.88
CA LYS A 154 9.11 0.61 7.49
C LYS A 154 9.98 1.84 7.25
N TYR A 155 9.46 2.88 6.62
CA TYR A 155 10.27 3.94 6.03
C TYR A 155 9.99 5.33 6.63
N ASN A 156 8.82 5.57 7.25
CA ASN A 156 8.42 6.90 7.73
C ASN A 156 7.65 6.86 9.06
N ASN A 157 8.18 6.11 10.03
CA ASN A 157 7.53 5.91 11.33
C ASN A 157 7.92 6.95 12.40
N LEU A 158 8.61 8.04 12.03
CA LEU A 158 9.21 9.01 12.95
C LEU A 158 8.20 9.66 13.91
N CYS A 159 6.96 9.88 13.46
CA CYS A 159 5.90 10.49 14.26
C CYS A 159 4.87 9.45 14.77
N VAL A 160 5.19 8.15 14.72
CA VAL A 160 4.25 7.07 15.01
C VAL A 160 4.40 6.57 16.44
N ASP A 161 3.57 7.08 17.34
CA ASP A 161 3.72 6.86 18.79
C ASP A 161 3.39 5.41 19.26
N ASN A 162 2.59 4.65 18.51
CA ASN A 162 2.04 3.36 18.97
C ASN A 162 2.36 2.17 18.05
N LEU A 163 3.57 2.15 17.52
CA LEU A 163 4.01 1.20 16.50
C LEU A 163 3.83 -0.28 16.92
N ILE A 164 4.11 -0.61 18.19
CA ILE A 164 3.94 -1.99 18.71
C ILE A 164 2.48 -2.45 18.62
N LYS A 165 1.53 -1.64 19.06
CA LYS A 165 0.10 -1.97 18.98
C LYS A 165 -0.36 -2.05 17.52
N PHE A 166 0.16 -1.16 16.68
CA PHE A 166 -0.16 -1.16 15.27
C PHE A 166 0.34 -2.40 14.53
N HIS A 167 1.53 -2.92 14.87
CA HIS A 167 2.01 -4.19 14.35
C HIS A 167 1.09 -5.37 14.70
N GLN A 168 0.48 -5.37 15.89
CA GLN A 168 -0.46 -6.44 16.28
C GLN A 168 -1.65 -6.46 15.33
N VAL A 169 -2.27 -5.29 15.12
CA VAL A 169 -3.44 -5.15 14.24
C VAL A 169 -3.05 -5.44 12.79
N TRP A 170 -1.93 -4.90 12.32
CA TRP A 170 -1.45 -5.10 10.96
C TRP A 170 -1.21 -6.57 10.63
N PHE A 171 -0.63 -7.33 11.56
CA PHE A 171 -0.40 -8.76 11.36
C PHE A 171 -1.70 -9.54 11.17
N PHE A 172 -2.80 -9.15 11.84
CA PHE A 172 -4.11 -9.77 11.66
C PHE A 172 -4.76 -9.50 10.31
N TRP A 173 -4.32 -8.48 9.58
CA TRP A 173 -4.85 -8.21 8.25
C TRP A 173 -4.30 -9.16 7.20
N LEU A 174 -3.15 -9.78 7.43
CA LEU A 174 -2.52 -10.67 6.45
C LEU A 174 -3.30 -12.00 6.33
N PRO A 175 -3.33 -12.63 5.14
CA PRO A 175 -2.49 -12.38 3.97
C PRO A 175 -2.95 -11.23 3.06
N ALA A 176 -1.99 -10.64 2.35
CA ALA A 176 -2.21 -9.91 1.10
C ALA A 176 -1.75 -10.81 -0.06
N HIS A 177 -2.47 -10.83 -1.18
CA HIS A 177 -2.22 -11.82 -2.24
C HIS A 177 -2.66 -11.39 -3.65
N GLU A 178 -3.53 -10.39 -3.78
CA GLU A 178 -4.03 -9.94 -5.09
C GLU A 178 -3.13 -8.85 -5.69
N ASN A 179 -2.65 -7.93 -4.86
CA ASN A 179 -1.82 -6.82 -5.35
C ASN A 179 -0.33 -7.20 -5.42
N THR A 180 0.06 -7.80 -6.55
CA THR A 180 1.43 -8.31 -6.80
C THR A 180 2.53 -7.26 -6.71
N GLU A 181 2.24 -6.00 -7.01
CA GLU A 181 3.21 -4.90 -6.90
C GLU A 181 3.51 -4.55 -5.43
N GLU A 182 2.54 -4.77 -4.54
CA GLU A 182 2.63 -4.42 -3.12
C GLU A 182 3.10 -5.56 -2.21
N ILE A 183 2.83 -6.80 -2.62
CA ILE A 183 3.23 -8.03 -1.91
C ILE A 183 4.71 -8.00 -1.47
N PRO A 184 5.69 -7.59 -2.30
CA PRO A 184 7.09 -7.54 -1.87
C PRO A 184 7.35 -6.64 -0.66
N TYR A 185 6.60 -5.53 -0.52
CA TYR A 185 6.74 -4.62 0.61
C TYR A 185 6.12 -5.19 1.87
N VAL A 186 4.91 -5.75 1.76
CA VAL A 186 4.16 -6.36 2.87
C VAL A 186 4.93 -7.52 3.50
N TYR A 187 5.30 -8.52 2.70
CA TYR A 187 6.02 -9.69 3.23
C TYR A 187 7.50 -9.41 3.46
N GLY A 188 8.10 -8.47 2.74
CA GLY A 188 9.44 -7.98 3.02
C GLY A 188 9.53 -7.38 4.42
N TYR A 189 8.57 -6.55 4.82
CA TYR A 189 8.52 -6.00 6.18
C TYR A 189 8.19 -7.05 7.23
N LEU A 190 7.28 -7.99 6.94
CA LEU A 190 7.02 -9.12 7.84
C LEU A 190 8.30 -9.91 8.12
N TYR A 191 9.11 -10.15 7.09
CA TYR A 191 10.40 -10.81 7.23
C TYR A 191 11.36 -10.03 8.13
N ASP A 192 11.49 -8.72 7.92
CA ASP A 192 12.34 -7.85 8.75
C ASP A 192 11.91 -7.88 10.24
N LEU A 193 10.59 -7.94 10.51
CA LEU A 193 10.05 -8.10 11.85
C LEU A 193 10.35 -9.48 12.47
N ILE A 194 10.38 -10.53 11.66
CA ILE A 194 10.75 -11.88 12.11
C ILE A 194 12.24 -11.94 12.44
N GLU A 195 13.11 -11.44 11.55
CA GLU A 195 14.57 -11.42 11.76
C GLU A 195 14.96 -10.60 12.99
N SER A 196 14.26 -9.50 13.25
CA SER A 196 14.46 -8.67 14.43
C SER A 196 13.87 -9.26 15.73
N ASN A 197 13.33 -10.49 15.69
CA ASN A 197 12.63 -11.12 16.82
C ASN A 197 11.54 -10.23 17.42
N ASN A 198 10.75 -9.57 16.57
CA ASN A 198 9.73 -8.64 17.03
C ASN A 198 8.75 -9.35 17.99
N PRO A 199 8.58 -8.85 19.24
CA PRO A 199 7.85 -9.56 20.28
C PRO A 199 6.36 -9.69 19.99
N VAL A 200 5.81 -8.85 19.11
CA VAL A 200 4.42 -8.93 18.65
C VAL A 200 4.24 -10.04 17.61
N ILE A 201 5.16 -10.12 16.64
CA ILE A 201 5.07 -11.08 15.54
C ILE A 201 5.43 -12.49 16.01
N ILE A 202 6.47 -12.64 16.82
CA ILE A 202 6.95 -13.94 17.31
C ILE A 202 6.20 -14.39 18.58
N GLY A 203 5.74 -13.44 19.38
CA GLY A 203 5.12 -13.70 20.68
C GLY A 203 6.11 -14.13 21.76
N PRO A 204 5.74 -14.01 23.04
CA PRO A 204 6.58 -14.49 24.14
C PRO A 204 6.83 -16.00 24.00
N ASN A 205 8.08 -16.43 24.17
CA ASN A 205 8.50 -17.84 23.99
C ASN A 205 8.09 -18.45 22.65
N ASN A 206 8.10 -17.66 21.57
CA ASN A 206 7.75 -18.10 20.21
C ASN A 206 6.28 -18.56 20.06
N SER A 207 5.38 -18.10 20.93
CA SER A 207 3.99 -18.55 20.95
C SER A 207 3.20 -18.23 19.69
N ASN A 208 3.61 -17.22 18.90
CA ASN A 208 2.91 -16.79 17.69
C ASN A 208 3.56 -17.31 16.38
N VAL A 209 4.71 -17.98 16.49
CA VAL A 209 5.38 -18.64 15.34
C VAL A 209 4.42 -19.55 14.56
N PRO A 210 3.49 -20.29 15.18
CA PRO A 210 2.51 -21.05 14.42
C PRO A 210 1.57 -20.27 13.53
N ASN A 211 1.17 -19.08 13.95
CA ASN A 211 0.32 -18.22 13.13
C ASN A 211 1.12 -17.62 11.96
N VAL A 212 2.39 -17.26 12.20
CA VAL A 212 3.30 -16.78 11.13
C VAL A 212 3.48 -17.85 10.05
N ILE A 213 3.67 -19.10 10.44
CA ILE A 213 3.88 -20.19 9.50
C ILE A 213 2.59 -20.51 8.74
N LYS A 214 1.46 -20.56 9.43
CA LYS A 214 0.14 -20.72 8.81
C LYS A 214 -0.13 -19.61 7.79
N LEU A 215 0.23 -18.37 8.13
CA LEU A 215 0.13 -17.23 7.23
C LEU A 215 0.96 -17.46 5.96
N PHE A 216 2.25 -17.78 6.09
CA PHE A 216 3.12 -18.02 4.94
C PHE A 216 2.64 -19.19 4.07
N ALA A 217 2.18 -20.29 4.68
CA ALA A 217 1.67 -21.42 3.91
C ALA A 217 0.39 -21.08 3.14
N ASN A 218 -0.53 -20.35 3.75
CA ASN A 218 -1.74 -19.89 3.07
C ASN A 218 -1.42 -18.91 1.94
N ALA A 219 -0.49 -17.98 2.18
CA ALA A 219 -0.04 -17.02 1.19
C ALA A 219 0.72 -17.71 0.04
N PHE A 220 1.53 -18.73 0.33
CA PHE A 220 2.35 -19.44 -0.66
C PHE A 220 1.53 -20.04 -1.80
N ALA A 221 0.33 -20.56 -1.50
CA ALA A 221 -0.58 -21.09 -2.51
C ALA A 221 -1.04 -20.00 -3.50
N GLU A 222 -1.37 -18.81 -2.98
CA GLU A 222 -1.83 -17.68 -3.80
C GLU A 222 -0.66 -16.97 -4.51
N LEU A 223 0.53 -16.96 -3.89
CA LEU A 223 1.73 -16.27 -4.34
C LEU A 223 2.65 -17.14 -5.20
N SER A 224 2.13 -18.20 -5.83
CA SER A 224 2.95 -19.17 -6.58
C SER A 224 3.81 -18.53 -7.69
N ASN A 225 3.32 -17.44 -8.31
CA ASN A 225 4.08 -16.68 -9.31
C ASN A 225 5.21 -15.83 -8.71
N GLU A 226 5.09 -15.44 -7.43
CA GLU A 226 6.06 -14.59 -6.72
C GLU A 226 7.19 -15.39 -6.05
N LEU A 227 7.18 -16.72 -6.13
CA LEU A 227 8.15 -17.58 -5.44
C LEU A 227 9.60 -17.39 -5.90
N ASN A 228 9.79 -16.92 -7.13
CA ASN A 228 11.11 -16.60 -7.66
C ASN A 228 11.62 -15.21 -7.24
N SER A 229 10.76 -14.37 -6.66
CA SER A 229 11.18 -13.07 -6.11
C SER A 229 12.07 -13.25 -4.88
N VAL A 230 12.81 -12.20 -4.51
CA VAL A 230 13.62 -12.18 -3.28
C VAL A 230 12.75 -12.50 -2.05
N VAL A 231 11.52 -11.99 -2.04
CA VAL A 231 10.57 -12.18 -0.94
C VAL A 231 10.04 -13.61 -0.93
N GLY A 232 9.71 -14.18 -2.09
CA GLY A 232 9.34 -15.59 -2.22
C GLY A 232 10.44 -16.53 -1.71
N GLN A 233 11.70 -16.27 -2.04
CA GLN A 233 12.84 -17.05 -1.54
C GLN A 233 13.00 -16.94 -0.02
N ARG A 234 12.76 -15.76 0.57
CA ARG A 234 12.73 -15.56 2.02
C ARG A 234 11.60 -16.33 2.69
N MET A 235 10.40 -16.36 2.10
CA MET A 235 9.27 -17.17 2.58
C MET A 235 9.61 -18.66 2.57
N VAL A 236 10.18 -19.16 1.46
CA VAL A 236 10.66 -20.55 1.33
C VAL A 236 11.70 -20.88 2.40
N PHE A 237 12.63 -19.97 2.67
CA PHE A 237 13.65 -20.16 3.70
C PHE A 237 13.05 -20.35 5.09
N ILE A 238 12.05 -19.54 5.45
CA ILE A 238 11.31 -19.69 6.72
C ILE A 238 10.61 -21.05 6.75
N LEU A 239 9.85 -21.39 5.71
CA LEU A 239 9.11 -22.67 5.67
C LEU A 239 10.04 -23.90 5.74
N ARG A 240 11.23 -23.83 5.14
CA ARG A 240 12.26 -24.89 5.26
C ARG A 240 12.78 -25.05 6.69
N HIS A 241 12.95 -23.96 7.43
CA HIS A 241 13.37 -24.04 8.84
C HIS A 241 12.32 -24.74 9.70
N VAL A 242 11.04 -24.54 9.37
CA VAL A 242 9.92 -25.20 10.05
C VAL A 242 9.95 -26.72 9.85
N GLN A 243 10.28 -27.18 8.64
CA GLN A 243 10.37 -28.62 8.32
C GLN A 243 11.36 -29.36 9.21
N ILE A 244 12.36 -28.66 9.75
CA ILE A 244 13.38 -29.23 10.64
C ILE A 244 12.83 -29.51 12.04
N ILE A 245 11.66 -28.95 12.40
CA ILE A 245 11.01 -29.14 13.71
C ILE A 245 9.77 -30.05 13.53
N PRO A 246 9.87 -31.38 13.72
CA PRO A 246 8.83 -32.31 13.27
C PRO A 246 7.47 -32.14 13.96
N SER A 247 7.48 -31.79 15.25
CA SER A 247 6.25 -31.54 16.03
C SER A 247 5.47 -30.36 15.48
N ILE A 248 6.19 -29.31 15.11
CA ILE A 248 5.65 -28.07 14.56
C ILE A 248 5.19 -28.32 13.10
N PHE A 249 6.02 -28.98 12.30
CA PHE A 249 5.70 -29.31 10.90
C PHE A 249 4.42 -30.14 10.75
N GLN A 250 4.23 -31.18 11.58
CA GLN A 250 3.03 -32.02 11.54
C GLN A 250 1.74 -31.27 11.90
N ILE A 251 1.81 -30.36 12.87
CA ILE A 251 0.66 -29.51 13.21
C ILE A 251 0.22 -28.68 12.00
N TYR A 252 1.16 -28.15 11.20
CA TYR A 252 0.80 -27.36 10.02
C TYR A 252 0.30 -28.19 8.85
N MET A 253 0.95 -29.31 8.52
CA MET A 253 0.48 -30.16 7.42
C MET A 253 -0.98 -30.56 7.65
N ASN A 254 -1.36 -30.83 8.90
CA ASN A 254 -2.74 -31.15 9.27
C ASN A 254 -3.72 -29.96 9.21
N ALA A 255 -3.21 -28.72 9.25
CA ALA A 255 -4.02 -27.50 9.18
C ALA A 255 -4.25 -26.99 7.75
N LEU A 256 -3.53 -27.53 6.77
CA LEU A 256 -3.65 -27.19 5.35
C LEU A 256 -4.69 -28.09 4.65
N THR A 257 -5.40 -27.52 3.67
CA THR A 257 -6.25 -28.27 2.75
C THR A 257 -5.38 -29.16 1.85
N ASP A 258 -5.97 -30.22 1.26
CA ASP A 258 -5.22 -31.15 0.40
C ASP A 258 -4.58 -30.46 -0.81
N GLU A 259 -5.21 -29.40 -1.33
CA GLU A 259 -4.68 -28.57 -2.42
C GLU A 259 -3.48 -27.70 -2.00
N LYS A 260 -3.44 -27.27 -0.73
CA LYS A 260 -2.39 -26.40 -0.19
C LYS A 260 -1.24 -27.15 0.50
N ARG A 261 -1.33 -28.48 0.66
CA ARG A 261 -0.26 -29.34 1.20
C ARG A 261 0.75 -29.72 0.13
#